data_AF-A0A837CMB6-F1
#
_entry.id   AF-A0A837CMB6-F1
#
_cell.length_a   1.000
_cell.length_b   1.000
_cell.length_c   1.000
_cell.angle_alpha   90.00
_cell.angle_beta   90.00
_cell.angle_gamma   90.00
#
_symmetry.space_group_name_H-M   'P 1'
#
loop_
_entity.id
_entity.type
_entity.pdbx_description
1 polymer ?
#
loop_
_entity_poly.entity_id
_entity_poly.type
_entity_poly.pdbx_seq_one_letter_code
_entity_poly.pdbx_strand_id
1 'polypeptide(L)'
;MEMKQADTSRGTIFTLSHEDGRSVVVHIPSLEQGSALSKAVANLAARLGDITGVVNNADAQFKATARAEQLRAGVANVVSKTFAATQSDGRKEGQQIAMARATALSVDPANAATLHIRQRALARWDAAQGIGNKSALIDGLSTEGLAALIETEAYRDVPAEMQKQITEKYMLKRHIDRTGLQSDYPSQPDFSEPLKTGPNVEAAMSAARKAVNTLNTRADTVAHVSDTLRATVDLVALCTDLPRDQAYNLLVTGQYRNLIG
;
A
#
# COMPACT_ATOMS: atom_id res chain seq x y z
N MET A 1 14.90 -14.32 29.23
CA MET A 1 14.27 -13.72 28.04
C MET A 1 14.28 -12.20 28.20
N GLU A 2 14.73 -11.45 27.19
CA GLU A 2 14.85 -10.00 27.28
C GLU A 2 14.25 -9.33 26.05
N MET A 3 13.45 -8.29 26.24
CA MET A 3 12.94 -7.44 25.16
C MET A 3 13.52 -6.03 25.30
N LYS A 4 14.04 -5.50 24.18
CA LYS A 4 14.61 -4.15 24.08
C LYS A 4 13.81 -3.32 23.10
N GLN A 5 13.66 -2.05 23.41
CA GLN A 5 13.11 -1.04 22.53
C GLN A 5 14.22 -0.05 22.16
N ALA A 6 14.31 0.31 20.88
CA ALA A 6 15.16 1.38 20.38
C ALA A 6 14.36 2.27 19.43
N ASP A 7 14.28 3.57 19.73
CA ASP A 7 13.66 4.54 18.84
C ASP A 7 14.66 5.05 17.81
N THR A 8 14.25 5.09 16.56
CA THR A 8 15.04 5.60 15.43
C THR A 8 14.26 6.71 14.73
N SER A 9 14.93 7.49 13.87
CA SER A 9 14.26 8.49 13.03
C SER A 9 13.23 7.89 12.06
N ARG A 10 13.28 6.58 11.81
CA ARG A 10 12.41 5.86 10.86
C ARG A 10 11.30 5.05 11.52
N GLY A 11 11.28 4.97 12.84
CA GLY A 11 10.38 4.07 13.56
C GLY A 11 10.99 3.51 14.84
N THR A 12 10.21 2.68 15.53
CA THR A 12 10.66 1.98 16.73
C THR A 12 11.04 0.56 16.38
N ILE A 13 12.19 0.10 16.89
CA ILE A 13 12.68 -1.26 16.76
C ILE A 13 12.49 -1.97 18.10
N PHE A 14 11.91 -3.16 18.03
CA PHE A 14 11.78 -4.08 19.15
C PHE A 14 12.62 -5.32 18.88
N THR A 15 13.50 -5.66 19.81
CA THR A 15 14.33 -6.86 19.74
C THR A 15 14.01 -7.75 20.92
N LEU A 16 13.55 -8.97 20.64
CA LEU A 16 13.32 -10.01 21.63
C LEU A 16 14.41 -11.07 21.53
N SER A 17 15.11 -11.31 22.64
CA SER A 17 16.10 -12.36 22.78
C SER A 17 15.57 -13.43 23.74
N HIS A 18 15.43 -14.64 23.21
CA HIS A 18 14.98 -15.80 23.97
C HIS A 18 16.18 -16.53 24.59
N GLU A 19 15.95 -17.24 25.70
CA GLU A 19 17.01 -17.90 26.47
C GLU A 19 17.64 -19.11 25.76
N ASP A 20 16.97 -19.67 24.76
CA ASP A 20 17.47 -20.75 23.90
C ASP A 20 18.29 -20.25 22.70
N GLY A 21 18.58 -18.95 22.65
CA GLY A 21 19.37 -18.32 21.59
C GLY A 21 18.57 -17.85 20.37
N ARG A 22 17.25 -18.13 20.30
CA ARG A 22 16.38 -17.54 19.27
C ARG A 22 16.21 -16.04 19.51
N SER A 23 16.08 -15.27 18.43
CA SER A 23 15.75 -13.84 18.51
C SER A 23 14.84 -13.40 17.38
N VAL A 24 14.07 -12.36 17.64
CA VAL A 24 13.20 -11.70 16.65
C VAL A 24 13.39 -10.20 16.75
N VAL A 25 13.45 -9.54 15.59
CA VAL A 25 13.48 -8.09 15.48
C VAL A 25 12.23 -7.62 14.73
N VAL A 26 11.51 -6.69 15.31
CA VAL A 26 10.33 -6.05 14.71
C VAL A 26 10.60 -4.58 14.56
N HIS A 27 10.54 -4.08 13.33
CA HIS A 27 10.58 -2.65 13.05
C HIS A 27 9.16 -2.15 12.78
N ILE A 28 8.74 -1.13 13.51
CA ILE A 28 7.46 -0.45 13.29
C ILE A 28 7.75 0.92 12.70
N PRO A 29 7.45 1.14 11.41
CA PRO A 29 7.79 2.38 10.74
C PRO A 29 6.99 3.56 11.29
N SER A 30 7.65 4.71 11.42
CA SER A 30 6.99 5.99 11.62
C SER A 30 6.32 6.41 10.32
N LEU A 31 5.00 6.46 10.30
CA LEU A 31 4.24 6.91 9.14
C LEU A 31 4.02 8.42 9.15
N GLU A 32 3.85 9.00 7.96
CA GLU A 32 3.52 10.42 7.81
C GLU A 32 2.23 10.77 8.56
N GLN A 33 2.26 11.90 9.27
CA GLN A 33 1.13 12.39 10.04
C GLN A 33 -0.07 12.67 9.12
N GLY A 34 -1.23 12.11 9.46
CA GLY A 34 -2.44 12.24 8.65
C GLY A 34 -2.64 11.13 7.61
N SER A 35 -1.66 10.25 7.41
CA SER A 35 -1.89 9.01 6.64
C SER A 35 -2.94 8.13 7.33
N ALA A 36 -3.71 7.38 6.54
CA ALA A 36 -4.84 6.58 7.01
C ALA A 36 -4.47 5.59 8.13
N LEU A 37 -3.23 5.08 8.12
CA LEU A 37 -2.75 4.08 9.08
C LEU A 37 -1.87 4.66 10.20
N SER A 38 -1.49 5.95 10.14
CA SER A 38 -0.55 6.56 11.10
C SER A 38 -0.92 6.32 12.57
N LYS A 39 -2.17 6.61 12.93
CA LYS A 39 -2.66 6.45 14.30
C LYS A 39 -2.71 4.98 14.75
N ALA A 40 -3.13 4.08 13.88
CA ALA A 40 -3.20 2.65 14.20
C ALA A 40 -1.80 2.07 14.43
N VAL A 41 -0.84 2.41 13.57
CA VAL A 41 0.56 1.98 13.69
C VAL A 41 1.25 2.57 14.92
N ALA A 42 1.05 3.86 15.20
CA ALA A 42 1.58 4.50 16.40
C ALA A 42 1.02 3.86 17.69
N ASN A 43 -0.28 3.55 17.72
CA ASN A 43 -0.89 2.84 18.85
C ASN A 43 -0.35 1.42 19.01
N LEU A 44 -0.10 0.70 17.92
CA LEU A 44 0.53 -0.62 17.97
C LEU A 44 1.95 -0.52 18.54
N ALA A 45 2.75 0.47 18.10
CA ALA A 45 4.08 0.72 18.64
C ALA A 45 4.05 1.01 20.14
N ALA A 46 3.16 1.88 20.59
CA ALA A 46 3.00 2.17 22.02
C ALA A 46 2.68 0.92 22.84
N ARG A 47 1.77 0.05 22.36
CA ARG A 47 1.45 -1.21 23.06
C ARG A 47 2.55 -2.25 23.02
N LEU A 48 3.41 -2.23 22.01
CA LEU A 48 4.63 -3.03 22.00
C LEU A 48 5.72 -2.44 22.93
N GLY A 49 5.71 -1.13 23.17
CA GLY A 49 6.44 -0.52 24.28
C GLY A 49 5.97 -1.07 25.63
N ASP A 50 4.65 -1.07 25.88
CA ASP A 50 4.07 -1.61 27.11
C ASP A 50 4.41 -3.11 27.31
N ILE A 51 4.34 -3.94 26.24
CA ILE A 51 4.66 -5.36 26.35
C ILE A 51 6.14 -5.60 26.66
N THR A 52 7.04 -4.70 26.27
CA THR A 52 8.46 -4.78 26.63
C THR A 52 8.64 -4.83 28.16
N GLY A 53 7.90 -3.96 28.88
CA GLY A 53 7.87 -3.98 30.35
C GLY A 53 7.29 -5.27 30.90
N VAL A 54 6.22 -5.80 30.29
CA VAL A 54 5.61 -7.08 30.71
C VAL A 54 6.58 -8.25 30.52
N VAL A 55 7.29 -8.32 29.40
CA VAL A 55 8.27 -9.38 29.12
C VAL A 55 9.39 -9.38 30.15
N ASN A 56 10.02 -8.23 30.36
CA ASN A 56 11.16 -8.12 31.26
C ASN A 56 10.75 -8.39 32.72
N ASN A 57 9.55 -7.95 33.13
CA ASN A 57 9.02 -8.24 34.47
C ASN A 57 8.67 -9.72 34.65
N ALA A 58 8.07 -10.37 33.64
CA ALA A 58 7.71 -11.76 33.73
C ALA A 58 8.96 -12.67 33.79
N ASP A 59 10.01 -12.32 33.05
CA ASP A 59 11.28 -13.06 33.09
C ASP A 59 11.97 -12.97 34.45
N ALA A 60 11.89 -11.82 35.13
CA ALA A 60 12.48 -11.63 36.44
C ALA A 60 11.72 -12.36 37.57
N GLN A 61 10.42 -12.63 37.39
CA GLN A 61 9.54 -13.11 38.46
C GLN A 61 9.13 -14.58 38.33
N PHE A 62 9.06 -15.12 37.11
CA PHE A 62 8.49 -16.44 36.85
C PHE A 62 9.49 -17.40 36.21
N LYS A 63 9.35 -18.68 36.54
CA LYS A 63 10.02 -19.77 35.81
C LYS A 63 9.35 -19.97 34.43
N ALA A 64 10.05 -20.60 33.48
CA ALA A 64 9.67 -20.70 32.08
C ALA A 64 8.18 -21.00 31.79
N THR A 65 7.60 -22.05 32.40
CA THR A 65 6.18 -22.42 32.14
C THR A 65 5.20 -21.35 32.63
N ALA A 66 5.37 -20.86 33.86
CA ALA A 66 4.51 -19.81 34.41
C ALA A 66 4.72 -18.46 33.70
N ARG A 67 5.94 -18.20 33.22
CA ARG A 67 6.28 -17.04 32.40
C ARG A 67 5.48 -17.05 31.10
N ALA A 68 5.45 -18.17 30.37
CA ALA A 68 4.72 -18.27 29.11
C ALA A 68 3.20 -18.00 29.28
N GLU A 69 2.57 -18.51 30.35
CA GLU A 69 1.16 -18.23 30.66
C GLU A 69 0.91 -16.74 30.97
N GLN A 70 1.78 -16.14 31.79
CA GLN A 70 1.70 -14.72 32.11
C GLN A 70 1.88 -13.84 30.87
N LEU A 71 2.79 -14.22 29.97
CA LEU A 71 3.02 -13.50 28.71
C LEU A 71 1.85 -13.62 27.75
N ARG A 72 1.19 -14.78 27.66
CA ARG A 72 -0.05 -14.93 26.88
C ARG A 72 -1.16 -14.01 27.39
N ALA A 73 -1.37 -13.95 28.71
CA ALA A 73 -2.33 -13.04 29.32
C ALA A 73 -1.95 -11.57 29.10
N GLY A 74 -0.66 -11.23 29.21
CA GLY A 74 -0.13 -9.91 28.93
C GLY A 74 -0.39 -9.46 27.50
N VAL A 75 -0.06 -10.29 26.51
CA VAL A 75 -0.31 -10.03 25.09
C VAL A 75 -1.80 -9.86 24.81
N ALA A 76 -2.64 -10.74 25.36
CA ALA A 76 -4.09 -10.66 25.22
C ALA A 76 -4.63 -9.31 25.73
N ASN A 77 -4.15 -8.83 26.87
CA ASN A 77 -4.65 -7.59 27.47
C ASN A 77 -4.07 -6.32 26.86
N VAL A 78 -2.81 -6.35 26.44
CA VAL A 78 -2.07 -5.14 26.03
C VAL A 78 -2.08 -4.94 24.52
N VAL A 79 -1.89 -6.01 23.74
CA VAL A 79 -1.57 -5.91 22.31
C VAL A 79 -2.73 -6.34 21.40
N SER A 80 -3.56 -7.30 21.83
CA SER A 80 -4.57 -7.92 20.95
C SER A 80 -5.50 -6.88 20.29
N LYS A 81 -6.07 -5.97 21.07
CA LYS A 81 -7.03 -4.98 20.60
C LYS A 81 -6.41 -4.01 19.59
N THR A 82 -5.18 -3.56 19.81
CA THR A 82 -4.50 -2.65 18.87
C THR A 82 -4.02 -3.39 17.63
N PHE A 83 -3.57 -4.64 17.75
CA PHE A 83 -3.24 -5.48 16.60
C PHE A 83 -4.45 -5.70 15.70
N ALA A 84 -5.59 -6.11 16.26
CA ALA A 84 -6.82 -6.34 15.51
C ALA A 84 -7.35 -5.05 14.86
N ALA A 85 -7.26 -3.90 15.55
CA ALA A 85 -7.61 -2.60 14.99
C ALA A 85 -6.71 -2.22 13.80
N THR A 86 -5.38 -2.34 13.95
CA THR A 86 -4.42 -2.06 12.87
C THR A 86 -4.62 -2.99 11.67
N GLN A 87 -4.91 -4.26 11.91
CA GLN A 87 -5.26 -5.21 10.85
C GLN A 87 -6.54 -4.79 10.12
N SER A 88 -7.59 -4.43 10.85
CA SER A 88 -8.87 -3.98 10.28
C SER A 88 -8.68 -2.73 9.42
N ASP A 89 -7.97 -1.73 9.93
CA ASP A 89 -7.69 -0.48 9.22
C ASP A 89 -6.82 -0.72 7.99
N GLY A 90 -5.78 -1.55 8.10
CA GLY A 90 -4.94 -1.96 6.97
C GLY A 90 -5.73 -2.66 5.87
N ARG A 91 -6.67 -3.55 6.24
CA ARG A 91 -7.57 -4.21 5.28
C ARG A 91 -8.50 -3.22 4.58
N LYS A 92 -9.11 -2.31 5.33
CA LYS A 92 -10.01 -1.27 4.79
C LYS A 92 -9.27 -0.38 3.79
N GLU A 93 -8.08 0.09 4.16
CA GLU A 93 -7.24 0.91 3.29
C GLU A 93 -6.82 0.14 2.03
N GLY A 94 -6.38 -1.11 2.18
CA GLY A 94 -6.05 -1.99 1.05
C GLY A 94 -7.21 -2.20 0.08
N GLN A 95 -8.43 -2.38 0.58
CA GLN A 95 -9.64 -2.46 -0.24
C GLN A 95 -9.93 -1.15 -0.99
N GLN A 96 -9.81 -0.01 -0.31
CA GLN A 96 -10.00 1.31 -0.95
C GLN A 96 -8.97 1.56 -2.05
N ILE A 97 -7.71 1.17 -1.85
CA ILE A 97 -6.66 1.27 -2.86
C ILE A 97 -6.96 0.35 -4.05
N ALA A 98 -7.37 -0.90 -3.79
CA ALA A 98 -7.74 -1.84 -4.85
C ALA A 98 -8.92 -1.31 -5.69
N MET A 99 -9.95 -0.78 -5.03
CA MET A 99 -11.09 -0.14 -5.71
C MET A 99 -10.67 1.09 -6.52
N ALA A 100 -9.80 1.95 -5.96
CA ALA A 100 -9.28 3.12 -6.66
C ALA A 100 -8.47 2.73 -7.90
N ARG A 101 -7.61 1.70 -7.80
CA ARG A 101 -6.84 1.17 -8.93
C ARG A 101 -7.76 0.56 -10.00
N ALA A 102 -8.71 -0.29 -9.60
CA ALA A 102 -9.68 -0.88 -10.54
C ALA A 102 -10.50 0.20 -11.23
N THR A 103 -10.90 1.24 -10.50
CA THR A 103 -11.62 2.40 -11.03
C THR A 103 -10.78 3.20 -12.01
N ALA A 104 -9.48 3.38 -11.75
CA ALA A 104 -8.59 4.08 -12.67
C ALA A 104 -8.30 3.28 -13.95
N LEU A 105 -8.26 1.95 -13.83
CA LEU A 105 -7.97 1.02 -14.93
C LEU A 105 -9.18 0.54 -15.72
N SER A 106 -10.40 0.76 -15.22
CA SER A 106 -11.59 0.33 -15.97
C SER A 106 -11.60 0.98 -17.36
N VAL A 107 -12.09 0.26 -18.36
CA VAL A 107 -12.24 0.84 -19.69
C VAL A 107 -13.73 0.94 -19.96
N ASP A 108 -14.21 2.16 -20.19
CA ASP A 108 -15.60 2.36 -20.58
C ASP A 108 -15.80 1.74 -21.98
N PRO A 109 -16.89 1.02 -22.25
CA PRO A 109 -17.14 0.46 -23.57
C PRO A 109 -17.14 1.53 -24.65
N ALA A 110 -16.62 1.20 -25.84
CA ALA A 110 -16.67 2.11 -26.98
C ALA A 110 -18.13 2.45 -27.33
N ASN A 111 -18.41 3.73 -27.59
CA ASN A 111 -19.71 4.19 -28.07
C ASN A 111 -19.58 4.74 -29.50
N ALA A 112 -20.69 5.14 -30.12
CA ALA A 112 -20.68 5.64 -31.50
C ALA A 112 -19.71 6.83 -31.72
N ALA A 113 -19.49 7.66 -30.70
CA ALA A 113 -18.58 8.81 -30.78
C ALA A 113 -17.10 8.42 -30.61
N THR A 114 -16.78 7.34 -29.90
CA THR A 114 -15.38 6.96 -29.60
C THR A 114 -14.87 5.76 -30.42
N LEU A 115 -15.76 4.93 -30.97
CA LEU A 115 -15.42 3.70 -31.68
C LEU A 115 -14.40 3.91 -32.80
N HIS A 116 -14.63 4.92 -33.65
CA HIS A 116 -13.73 5.22 -34.78
C HIS A 116 -12.35 5.69 -34.33
N ILE A 117 -12.24 6.32 -33.15
CA ILE A 117 -10.97 6.76 -32.55
C ILE A 117 -10.19 5.51 -32.08
N ARG A 118 -10.87 4.59 -31.40
CA ARG A 118 -10.28 3.32 -30.92
C ARG A 118 -9.77 2.46 -32.08
N GLN A 119 -10.58 2.28 -33.11
CA GLN A 119 -10.20 1.52 -34.31
C GLN A 119 -8.99 2.13 -35.02
N ARG A 120 -8.96 3.46 -35.16
CA ARG A 120 -7.81 4.16 -35.76
C ARG A 120 -6.54 4.01 -34.92
N ALA A 121 -6.65 4.02 -33.60
CA ALA A 121 -5.51 3.81 -32.70
C ALA A 121 -4.95 2.38 -32.83
N LEU A 122 -5.81 1.36 -32.87
CA LEU A 122 -5.40 -0.03 -33.10
C LEU A 122 -4.73 -0.21 -34.46
N ALA A 123 -5.33 0.32 -35.53
CA ALA A 123 -4.72 0.25 -36.86
C ALA A 123 -3.33 0.91 -36.92
N ARG A 124 -3.14 2.03 -36.21
CA ARG A 124 -1.81 2.68 -36.08
C ARG A 124 -0.84 1.84 -35.26
N TRP A 125 -1.31 1.21 -34.18
CA TRP A 125 -0.51 0.32 -33.35
C TRP A 125 -0.02 -0.90 -34.12
N ASP A 126 -0.88 -1.50 -34.93
CA ASP A 126 -0.59 -2.69 -35.73
C ASP A 126 0.34 -2.35 -36.91
N ALA A 127 0.16 -1.18 -37.52
CA ALA A 127 1.02 -0.69 -38.59
C ALA A 127 2.43 -0.28 -38.10
N ALA A 128 2.62 -0.03 -36.80
CA ALA A 128 3.91 0.36 -36.25
C ALA A 128 4.90 -0.80 -36.25
N GLN A 129 5.90 -0.72 -37.14
CA GLN A 129 6.93 -1.74 -37.27
C GLN A 129 7.96 -1.62 -36.15
N GLY A 130 7.97 -2.60 -35.24
CA GLY A 130 8.97 -2.73 -34.18
C GLY A 130 8.69 -1.92 -32.90
N ILE A 131 9.47 -2.23 -31.87
CA ILE A 131 9.29 -1.72 -30.49
C ILE A 131 9.49 -0.20 -30.42
N GLY A 132 10.48 0.36 -31.12
CA GLY A 132 10.75 1.80 -31.11
C GLY A 132 9.58 2.65 -31.63
N ASN A 133 8.96 2.23 -32.74
CA ASN A 133 7.80 2.92 -33.31
C ASN A 133 6.56 2.79 -32.42
N LYS A 134 6.32 1.60 -31.85
CA LYS A 134 5.26 1.40 -30.85
C LYS A 134 5.48 2.27 -29.61
N SER A 135 6.73 2.43 -29.15
CA SER A 135 7.06 3.29 -28.01
C SER A 135 6.78 4.76 -28.30
N ALA A 136 7.15 5.27 -29.48
CA ALA A 136 6.87 6.65 -29.87
C ALA A 136 5.36 6.94 -29.98
N LEU A 137 4.55 5.95 -30.38
CA LEU A 137 3.10 6.11 -30.48
C LEU A 137 2.41 6.32 -29.12
N ILE A 138 2.90 5.68 -28.05
CA ILE A 138 2.28 5.74 -26.71
C ILE A 138 2.07 7.19 -26.26
N ASP A 139 3.02 8.07 -26.56
CA ASP A 139 2.99 9.48 -26.16
C ASP A 139 1.88 10.27 -26.87
N GLY A 140 1.63 9.95 -28.14
CA GLY A 140 0.65 10.63 -28.99
C GLY A 140 -0.77 10.08 -28.90
N LEU A 141 -0.99 8.92 -28.28
CA LEU A 141 -2.33 8.33 -28.17
C LEU A 141 -3.23 9.13 -27.22
N SER A 142 -4.49 9.35 -27.64
CA SER A 142 -5.54 9.89 -26.76
C SER A 142 -5.97 8.86 -25.70
N THR A 143 -6.77 9.28 -24.72
CA THR A 143 -7.36 8.38 -23.72
C THR A 143 -8.08 7.21 -24.37
N GLU A 144 -8.89 7.46 -25.41
CA GLU A 144 -9.59 6.43 -26.17
C GLU A 144 -8.64 5.52 -26.96
N GLY A 145 -7.53 6.06 -27.48
CA GLY A 145 -6.52 5.24 -28.16
C GLY A 145 -5.81 4.28 -27.20
N LEU A 146 -5.47 4.75 -26.00
CA LEU A 146 -4.90 3.90 -24.94
C LEU A 146 -5.93 2.91 -24.40
N ALA A 147 -7.20 3.32 -24.25
CA ALA A 147 -8.31 2.44 -23.89
C ALA A 147 -8.44 1.27 -24.86
N ALA A 148 -8.32 1.51 -26.16
CA ALA A 148 -8.39 0.47 -27.18
C ALA A 148 -7.28 -0.59 -27.01
N LEU A 149 -6.05 -0.15 -26.73
CA LEU A 149 -4.95 -1.07 -26.45
C LEU A 149 -5.22 -1.91 -25.21
N ILE A 150 -5.73 -1.30 -24.14
CA ILE A 150 -6.02 -1.99 -22.87
C ILE A 150 -7.16 -3.00 -23.05
N GLU A 151 -8.26 -2.58 -23.67
CA GLU A 151 -9.46 -3.39 -23.90
C GLU A 151 -9.19 -4.62 -24.77
N THR A 152 -8.36 -4.47 -25.81
CA THR A 152 -8.00 -5.57 -26.73
C THR A 152 -6.77 -6.35 -26.29
N GLU A 153 -6.10 -5.90 -25.23
CA GLU A 153 -4.83 -6.45 -24.74
C GLU A 153 -3.69 -6.45 -25.79
N ALA A 154 -3.81 -5.66 -26.87
CA ALA A 154 -2.86 -5.60 -27.98
C ALA A 154 -1.44 -5.14 -27.59
N TYR A 155 -1.27 -4.66 -26.36
CA TYR A 155 0.00 -4.24 -25.79
C TYR A 155 0.73 -5.36 -25.03
N ARG A 156 0.16 -6.56 -24.87
CA ARG A 156 0.81 -7.64 -24.12
C ARG A 156 2.08 -8.18 -24.76
N ASP A 157 2.24 -8.02 -26.07
CA ASP A 157 3.41 -8.50 -26.81
C ASP A 157 4.62 -7.55 -26.78
N VAL A 158 4.48 -6.37 -26.14
CA VAL A 158 5.60 -5.43 -25.97
C VAL A 158 6.28 -5.62 -24.60
N PRO A 159 7.52 -5.14 -24.41
CA PRO A 159 8.22 -5.24 -23.13
C PRO A 159 7.42 -4.70 -21.94
N ALA A 160 7.58 -5.30 -20.76
CA ALA A 160 6.83 -4.96 -19.55
C ALA A 160 6.87 -3.47 -19.19
N GLU A 161 7.99 -2.79 -19.44
CA GLU A 161 8.12 -1.35 -19.18
C GLU A 161 7.19 -0.52 -20.07
N MET A 162 7.01 -0.90 -21.34
CA MET A 162 6.02 -0.25 -22.22
C MET A 162 4.59 -0.55 -21.80
N GLN A 163 4.33 -1.78 -21.32
CA GLN A 163 3.00 -2.12 -20.79
C GLN A 163 2.64 -1.24 -19.60
N LYS A 164 3.61 -1.02 -18.69
CA LYS A 164 3.47 -0.11 -17.56
C LYS A 164 3.24 1.32 -18.03
N GLN A 165 4.00 1.81 -19.01
CA GLN A 165 3.82 3.16 -19.56
C GLN A 165 2.42 3.38 -20.18
N ILE A 166 1.91 2.42 -20.95
CA ILE A 166 0.55 2.48 -21.53
C ILE A 166 -0.49 2.58 -20.42
N THR A 167 -0.38 1.68 -19.44
CA THR A 167 -1.30 1.59 -18.30
C THR A 167 -1.28 2.87 -17.47
N GLU A 168 -0.10 3.38 -17.14
CA GLU A 168 0.07 4.61 -16.37
C GLU A 168 -0.48 5.82 -17.11
N LYS A 169 -0.14 5.99 -18.40
CA LYS A 169 -0.68 7.10 -19.20
C LYS A 169 -2.18 7.04 -19.35
N TYR A 170 -2.74 5.85 -19.49
CA TYR A 170 -4.18 5.68 -19.53
C TYR A 170 -4.83 6.15 -18.23
N MET A 171 -4.33 5.69 -17.08
CA MET A 171 -4.83 6.12 -15.77
C MET A 171 -4.75 7.63 -15.60
N LEU A 172 -3.64 8.26 -16.01
CA LEU A 172 -3.46 9.71 -15.90
C LEU A 172 -4.45 10.48 -16.77
N LYS A 173 -4.51 10.17 -18.07
CA LYS A 173 -5.39 10.88 -19.00
C LYS A 173 -6.86 10.67 -18.66
N ARG A 174 -7.24 9.44 -18.31
CA ARG A 174 -8.60 9.13 -17.86
C ARG A 174 -8.97 9.83 -16.56
N HIS A 175 -8.04 9.93 -15.61
CA HIS A 175 -8.28 10.68 -14.38
C HIS A 175 -8.63 12.14 -14.70
N ILE A 176 -7.84 12.77 -15.57
CA ILE A 176 -8.06 14.15 -16.02
C ILE A 176 -9.42 14.29 -16.70
N ASP A 177 -9.75 13.40 -17.65
CA ASP A 177 -11.00 13.47 -18.40
C ASP A 177 -12.23 13.28 -17.48
N ARG A 178 -12.13 12.39 -16.49
CA ARG A 178 -13.23 12.06 -15.59
C ARG A 178 -13.48 13.12 -14.52
N THR A 179 -12.43 13.72 -13.97
CA THR A 179 -12.57 14.75 -12.93
C THR A 179 -12.71 16.15 -13.50
N GLY A 180 -12.47 16.32 -14.80
CA GLY A 180 -12.40 17.65 -15.41
C GLY A 180 -11.19 18.44 -14.95
N LEU A 181 -10.13 17.79 -14.44
CA LEU A 181 -8.98 18.43 -13.77
C LEU A 181 -8.35 19.59 -14.56
N GLN A 182 -8.48 19.57 -15.89
CA GLN A 182 -8.02 20.66 -16.76
C GLN A 182 -8.65 22.02 -16.45
N SER A 183 -9.90 22.07 -15.93
CA SER A 183 -10.54 23.34 -15.56
C SER A 183 -9.85 24.04 -14.41
N ASP A 184 -9.20 23.28 -13.53
CA ASP A 184 -8.53 23.81 -12.34
C ASP A 184 -7.13 24.38 -12.67
N TYR A 185 -6.63 24.12 -13.88
CA TYR A 185 -5.33 24.56 -14.37
C TYR A 185 -5.46 25.34 -15.68
N PRO A 186 -6.09 26.53 -15.69
CA PRO A 186 -6.10 27.39 -16.87
C PRO A 186 -4.69 27.88 -17.19
N SER A 187 -4.38 28.00 -18.48
CA SER A 187 -3.17 28.69 -18.94
C SER A 187 -3.17 30.12 -18.44
N GLN A 188 -2.03 30.55 -17.89
CA GLN A 188 -1.85 31.93 -17.43
C GLN A 188 -1.39 32.79 -18.59
N PRO A 189 -1.98 33.98 -18.80
CA PRO A 189 -1.44 34.98 -19.71
C PRO A 189 0.00 35.35 -19.37
N ASP A 190 0.81 35.62 -20.39
CA ASP A 190 2.17 36.12 -20.22
C ASP A 190 2.44 37.32 -21.14
N PHE A 191 3.65 37.87 -21.07
CA PHE A 191 4.02 39.06 -21.84
C PHE A 191 4.04 38.82 -23.36
N SER A 192 4.20 37.56 -23.79
CA SER A 192 4.21 37.16 -25.20
C SER A 192 2.80 36.84 -25.71
N GLU A 193 1.94 36.33 -24.84
CA GLU A 193 0.54 35.98 -25.11
C GLU A 193 -0.40 36.48 -23.99
N PRO A 194 -0.73 37.78 -23.96
CA PRO A 194 -1.53 38.38 -22.88
C PRO A 194 -3.01 37.95 -22.90
N LEU A 195 -3.45 37.27 -23.97
CA LEU A 195 -4.78 36.69 -24.11
C LEU A 195 -4.74 35.16 -24.19
N LYS A 196 -3.67 34.54 -23.71
CA LYS A 196 -3.55 33.08 -23.66
C LYS A 196 -4.71 32.49 -22.87
N THR A 197 -5.50 31.67 -23.54
CA THR A 197 -6.68 31.01 -22.99
C THR A 197 -6.63 29.52 -23.30
N GLY A 198 -7.30 28.73 -22.47
CA GLY A 198 -7.35 27.27 -22.62
C GLY A 198 -6.63 26.52 -21.50
N PRO A 199 -6.77 25.19 -21.45
CA PRO A 199 -6.26 24.37 -20.36
C PRO A 199 -4.74 24.21 -20.44
N ASN A 200 -4.07 24.27 -19.28
CA ASN A 200 -2.68 23.89 -19.14
C ASN A 200 -2.58 22.37 -18.94
N VAL A 201 -2.48 21.64 -20.06
CA VAL A 201 -2.44 20.17 -20.08
C VAL A 201 -1.25 19.62 -19.28
N GLU A 202 -0.11 20.30 -19.29
CA GLU A 202 1.08 19.86 -18.56
C GLU A 202 0.87 19.96 -17.04
N ALA A 203 0.30 21.06 -16.56
CA ALA A 203 -0.04 21.23 -15.15
C ALA A 203 -1.06 20.19 -14.68
N ALA A 204 -2.10 19.92 -15.48
CA ALA A 204 -3.09 18.89 -15.19
C ALA A 204 -2.47 17.47 -15.16
N MET A 205 -1.59 17.15 -16.12
CA MET A 205 -0.83 15.88 -16.13
C MET A 205 0.09 15.72 -14.92
N SER A 206 0.75 16.81 -14.50
CA SER A 206 1.59 16.82 -13.30
C SER A 206 0.76 16.57 -12.03
N ALA A 207 -0.40 17.23 -11.91
CA ALA A 207 -1.33 17.02 -10.81
C ALA A 207 -1.89 15.59 -10.77
N ALA A 208 -2.29 15.05 -11.92
CA ALA A 208 -2.74 13.66 -12.03
C ALA A 208 -1.63 12.67 -11.63
N ARG A 209 -0.37 12.94 -12.02
CA ARG A 209 0.78 12.12 -11.63
C ARG A 209 1.01 12.14 -10.12
N LYS A 210 0.86 13.31 -9.49
CA LYS A 210 0.89 13.41 -8.03
C LYS A 210 -0.19 12.55 -7.38
N ALA A 211 -1.43 12.57 -7.89
CA ALA A 211 -2.51 11.74 -7.35
C ALA A 211 -2.23 10.23 -7.48
N VAL A 212 -1.70 9.78 -8.62
CA VAL A 212 -1.27 8.38 -8.83
C VAL A 212 -0.11 8.02 -7.89
N ASN A 213 0.88 8.90 -7.75
CA ASN A 213 1.99 8.68 -6.83
C ASN A 213 1.50 8.57 -5.38
N THR A 214 0.58 9.43 -4.94
CA THR A 214 -0.06 9.32 -3.62
C THR A 214 -0.76 7.98 -3.44
N LEU A 215 -1.47 7.48 -4.46
CA LEU A 215 -2.10 6.16 -4.41
C LEU A 215 -1.07 5.02 -4.29
N ASN A 216 0.07 5.13 -4.99
CA ASN A 216 1.16 4.16 -4.90
C ASN A 216 1.85 4.19 -3.54
N THR A 217 2.18 5.37 -3.00
CA THR A 217 2.72 5.53 -1.64
C THR A 217 1.80 4.94 -0.59
N ARG A 218 0.48 5.12 -0.73
CA ARG A 218 -0.51 4.47 0.14
C ARG A 218 -0.46 2.95 0.04
N ALA A 219 -0.30 2.40 -1.16
CA ALA A 219 -0.15 0.95 -1.37
C ALA A 219 1.12 0.40 -0.70
N ASP A 220 2.24 1.10 -0.84
CA ASP A 220 3.51 0.73 -0.20
C ASP A 220 3.41 0.80 1.33
N THR A 221 2.69 1.80 1.85
CA THR A 221 2.39 1.93 3.29
C THR A 221 1.61 0.71 3.79
N VAL A 222 0.58 0.26 3.07
CA VAL A 222 -0.16 -0.96 3.44
C VAL A 222 0.73 -2.20 3.43
N ALA A 223 1.63 -2.33 2.44
CA ALA A 223 2.59 -3.43 2.38
C ALA A 223 3.52 -3.43 3.61
N HIS A 224 4.10 -2.28 3.95
CA HIS A 224 4.94 -2.14 5.15
C HIS A 224 4.19 -2.45 6.45
N VAL A 225 2.94 -2.02 6.57
CA VAL A 225 2.09 -2.36 7.74
C VAL A 225 1.79 -3.85 7.79
N SER A 226 1.54 -4.50 6.64
CA SER A 226 1.36 -5.95 6.58
C SER A 226 2.59 -6.70 7.07
N ASP A 227 3.80 -6.28 6.67
CA ASP A 227 5.05 -6.89 7.13
C ASP A 227 5.28 -6.65 8.63
N THR A 228 4.95 -5.45 9.13
CA THR A 228 4.99 -5.11 10.56
C THR A 228 4.06 -6.02 11.37
N LEU A 229 2.84 -6.28 10.90
CA LEU A 229 1.90 -7.18 11.56
C LEU A 229 2.43 -8.63 11.57
N ARG A 230 3.01 -9.11 10.47
CA ARG A 230 3.64 -10.45 10.42
C ARG A 230 4.80 -10.57 11.41
N ALA A 231 5.68 -9.58 11.45
CA ALA A 231 6.81 -9.55 12.38
C ALA A 231 6.33 -9.49 13.84
N THR A 232 5.23 -8.78 14.11
CA THR A 232 4.59 -8.75 15.44
C THR A 232 4.05 -10.12 15.85
N VAL A 233 3.46 -10.87 14.91
CA VAL A 233 3.05 -12.28 15.17
C VAL A 233 4.27 -13.13 15.53
N ASP A 234 5.39 -12.96 14.82
CA ASP A 234 6.62 -13.72 15.09
C ASP A 234 7.22 -13.38 16.46
N LEU A 235 7.18 -12.10 16.85
CA LEU A 235 7.60 -11.65 18.18
C LEU A 235 6.72 -12.25 19.28
N VAL A 236 5.41 -12.27 19.08
CA VAL A 236 4.46 -12.83 20.05
C VAL A 236 4.59 -14.34 20.13
N ALA A 237 4.80 -15.02 19.01
CA ALA A 237 5.06 -16.46 18.97
C ALA A 237 6.29 -16.80 19.80
N LEU A 238 7.39 -16.04 19.63
CA LEU A 238 8.60 -16.24 20.41
C LEU A 238 8.41 -15.87 21.89
N CYS A 239 7.68 -14.80 22.22
CA CYS A 239 7.52 -14.41 23.64
C CYS A 239 6.59 -15.34 24.41
N THR A 240 5.62 -15.97 23.75
CA THR A 240 4.60 -16.82 24.40
C THR A 240 4.89 -18.32 24.28
N ASP A 241 6.00 -18.69 23.63
CA ASP A 241 6.33 -20.06 23.22
C ASP A 241 5.17 -20.75 22.49
N LEU A 242 4.45 -20.00 21.64
CA LEU A 242 3.34 -20.50 20.85
C LEU A 242 3.76 -20.71 19.39
N PRO A 243 3.17 -21.70 18.71
CA PRO A 243 3.18 -21.75 17.26
C PRO A 243 2.63 -20.46 16.65
N ARG A 244 3.14 -20.08 15.47
CA ARG A 244 2.84 -18.80 14.81
C ARG A 244 1.34 -18.56 14.59
N ASP A 245 0.61 -19.59 14.23
CA ASP A 245 -0.85 -19.57 14.03
C ASP A 245 -1.61 -19.33 15.34
N GLN A 246 -1.18 -19.97 16.43
CA GLN A 246 -1.76 -19.75 17.76
C GLN A 246 -1.45 -18.35 18.30
N ALA A 247 -0.25 -17.83 18.06
CA ALA A 247 0.12 -16.45 18.37
C ALA A 247 -0.74 -15.45 17.60
N TYR A 248 -0.97 -15.69 16.31
CA TYR A 248 -1.90 -14.87 15.52
C TYR A 248 -3.33 -14.93 16.07
N ASN A 249 -3.82 -16.12 16.42
CA ASN A 249 -5.15 -16.27 17.01
C ASN A 249 -5.27 -15.53 18.36
N LEU A 250 -4.25 -15.61 19.20
CA LEU A 250 -4.17 -14.85 20.45
C LEU A 250 -4.25 -13.33 20.20
N LEU A 251 -3.54 -12.83 19.18
CA LEU A 251 -3.55 -11.42 18.82
C LEU A 251 -4.89 -10.94 18.25
N VAL A 252 -5.57 -11.76 17.45
CA VAL A 252 -6.84 -11.36 16.83
C VAL A 252 -8.02 -11.50 17.78
N THR A 253 -8.02 -12.55 18.61
CA THR A 253 -9.18 -12.88 19.46
C THR A 253 -9.01 -12.44 20.91
N GLY A 254 -7.78 -12.15 21.34
CA GLY A 254 -7.46 -11.96 22.76
C GLY A 254 -7.63 -13.25 23.59
N GLN A 255 -7.86 -14.39 22.95
CA GLN A 255 -8.12 -15.66 23.61
C GLN A 255 -7.11 -16.71 23.15
N TYR A 256 -6.59 -17.45 24.13
CA TYR A 256 -5.83 -18.66 23.87
C TYR A 256 -6.79 -19.86 23.95
N ARG A 257 -7.14 -20.48 22.80
CA ARG A 257 -7.86 -21.75 22.77
C ARG A 257 -6.83 -22.88 22.64
N ASN A 258 -6.70 -23.72 23.66
CA ASN A 258 -6.04 -25.01 23.52
C ASN A 258 -6.82 -25.84 22.50
N LEU A 259 -6.35 -25.92 21.25
CA LEU A 259 -6.95 -26.72 20.18
C LEU A 259 -6.63 -28.22 20.32
N ILE A 260 -6.42 -28.72 21.53
CA ILE A 260 -6.24 -30.14 21.82
C ILE A 260 -7.49 -30.60 22.55
N GLY A 261 -8.46 -31.09 21.78
CA GLY A 261 -9.62 -31.85 22.19
C GLY A 261 -9.90 -32.89 21.13
#